data_AF-A0A1C5FJJ1-F1
#
_entry.id   AF-A0A1C5FJJ1-F1
#
_cell.length_a   1.000
_cell.length_b   1.000
_cell.length_c   1.000
_cell.angle_alpha   90.00
_cell.angle_beta   90.00
_cell.angle_gamma   90.00
#
_symmetry.space_group_name_H-M   'P 1'
#
loop_
_entity.id
_entity.type
_entity.pdbx_description
1 polymer ?
#
loop_
_entity_poly.entity_id
_entity_poly.type
_entity_poly.pdbx_seq_one_letter_code
_entity_poly.pdbx_strand_id
1 'polypeptide(L)' 'LGGTLAYGGRVEHRPVLNGEGRLVETADIERAVRLSRRVSGYALAVCVAGRFAYGAIRRRTADTGRGRE' A
#
# COMPACT_ATOMS: atom_id res chain seq x y z
N LEU A 1 2.27 -16.84 -11.48
CA LEU A 1 3.63 -16.25 -11.46
C LEU A 1 4.37 -16.59 -12.76
N GLY A 2 3.68 -16.53 -13.90
CA GLY A 2 4.13 -17.25 -15.09
C GLY A 2 4.06 -18.76 -14.93
N GLY A 3 4.81 -19.50 -15.76
CA GLY A 3 4.86 -20.95 -15.78
C GLY A 3 3.80 -21.59 -16.68
N THR A 4 3.78 -22.92 -16.68
CA THR A 4 2.84 -23.71 -17.45
C THR A 4 1.47 -23.72 -16.79
N LEU A 5 0.43 -23.35 -17.52
CA LEU A 5 -0.96 -23.44 -17.08
C LEU A 5 -1.73 -24.38 -18.00
N ALA A 6 -2.40 -25.38 -17.43
CA ALA A 6 -3.22 -26.32 -18.19
C ALA A 6 -4.68 -26.16 -17.76
N TYR A 7 -5.55 -25.83 -18.71
CA TYR A 7 -6.99 -25.65 -18.48
C TYR A 7 -7.78 -25.97 -19.75
N GLY A 8 -8.90 -26.68 -19.62
CA GLY A 8 -9.82 -26.96 -20.74
C GLY A 8 -9.16 -27.68 -21.93
N GLY A 9 -8.20 -28.58 -21.67
CA GLY A 9 -7.44 -29.30 -22.69
C GLY A 9 -6.33 -28.47 -23.38
N ARG A 10 -6.14 -27.21 -23.00
CA ARG A 10 -5.08 -26.33 -23.52
C ARG A 10 -3.97 -26.15 -22.49
N VAL A 11 -2.73 -26.13 -22.98
CA VAL A 11 -1.54 -25.84 -22.18
C VAL A 11 -0.91 -24.54 -22.68
N GLU A 12 -0.76 -23.58 -21.78
CA GLU A 12 -0.11 -22.30 -22.03
C GLU A 12 1.24 -22.27 -21.32
N HIS A 13 2.32 -21.97 -22.04
CA HIS A 13 3.65 -21.78 -21.47
C HIS A 13 3.95 -20.29 -21.36
N ARG A 14 4.15 -19.80 -20.14
CA ARG A 14 4.54 -18.41 -19.86
C ARG A 14 5.88 -18.36 -19.14
N PRO A 15 6.72 -17.36 -19.41
CA PRO A 15 7.94 -17.16 -18.64
C PRO A 15 7.60 -16.97 -17.16
N VAL A 16 8.35 -17.65 -16.28
CA VAL A 16 8.19 -17.53 -14.83
C VAL A 16 8.76 -16.19 -14.37
N LEU A 17 7.97 -15.45 -13.60
CA LEU A 17 8.41 -14.19 -13.03
C LEU A 17 9.42 -14.47 -11.91
N ASN A 18 10.60 -13.86 -11.97
CA ASN A 18 11.67 -14.01 -10.97
C ASN A 18 12.03 -15.49 -10.72
N GLY A 19 12.23 -16.27 -11.78
CA GLY A 19 12.45 -17.72 -11.72
C GLY A 19 13.71 -18.15 -10.94
N GLU A 20 14.72 -17.29 -10.84
CA GLU A 20 15.94 -17.50 -10.03
C GLU A 20 15.71 -17.27 -8.53
N GLY A 21 14.57 -16.68 -8.16
CA GLY A 21 14.23 -16.36 -6.78
C GLY A 21 13.70 -17.55 -6.00
N ARG A 22 13.49 -17.34 -4.69
CA ARG A 22 12.80 -18.31 -3.83
C ARG A 22 11.42 -18.62 -4.39
N LEU A 23 11.05 -19.91 -4.42
CA LEU A 23 9.69 -20.35 -4.75
C LEU A 23 8.67 -19.69 -3.82
N VAL A 24 7.52 -19.35 -4.40
CA VAL A 24 6.40 -18.76 -3.66
C VAL A 24 5.60 -19.86 -2.98
N GLU A 25 5.37 -19.69 -1.69
CA GLU A 25 4.57 -20.61 -0.88
C GLU A 25 3.20 -20.01 -0.58
N THR A 26 2.22 -20.84 -0.23
CA THR A 26 0.89 -20.36 0.20
C THR A 26 0.98 -19.44 1.41
N ALA A 27 1.93 -19.69 2.32
CA ALA A 27 2.21 -18.82 3.48
C ALA A 27 2.63 -17.39 3.09
N ASP A 28 3.18 -17.17 1.89
CA ASP A 28 3.50 -15.83 1.40
C ASP A 28 2.24 -14.99 1.15
N ILE A 29 1.12 -15.62 0.79
CA ILE A 29 -0.15 -14.91 0.57
C ILE A 29 -0.60 -14.26 1.88
N GLU A 30 -0.60 -15.01 2.98
CA GLU A 30 -1.01 -14.47 4.27
C GLU A 30 -0.05 -13.38 4.76
N ARG A 31 1.27 -13.57 4.55
CA ARG A 31 2.27 -12.54 4.84
C ARG A 31 1.98 -11.26 4.05
N ALA A 32 1.70 -11.38 2.76
CA ALA A 32 1.37 -10.27 1.87
C ALA A 32 0.08 -9.57 2.29
N VAL A 33 -0.97 -10.31 2.67
CA VAL A 33 -2.22 -9.75 3.18
C VAL A 33 -1.99 -8.98 4.48
N ARG A 34 -1.22 -9.53 5.43
CA ARG A 34 -0.87 -8.84 6.68
C ARG A 34 -0.10 -7.55 6.40
N LEU A 35 0.86 -7.59 5.47
CA LEU A 35 1.61 -6.42 5.06
C LEU A 35 0.70 -5.35 4.44
N SER A 36 -0.16 -5.75 3.48
CA SER A 36 -1.10 -4.85 2.82
C SER A 36 -2.00 -4.14 3.82
N ARG A 37 -2.59 -4.86 4.79
CA ARG A 37 -3.41 -4.26 5.86
C ARG A 37 -2.64 -3.23 6.69
N ARG A 38 -1.38 -3.53 7.04
CA ARG A 38 -0.52 -2.59 7.78
C ARG A 38 -0.24 -1.34 6.95
N VAL A 39 0.15 -1.50 5.69
CA VAL A 39 0.44 -0.39 4.77
C VAL A 39 -0.78 0.50 4.57
N SER A 40 -1.96 -0.08 4.33
CA SER A 40 -3.20 0.68 4.23
C SER A 40 -3.51 1.48 5.50
N GLY A 41 -3.30 0.88 6.68
CA GLY A 41 -3.45 1.57 7.96
C GLY A 41 -2.47 2.74 8.12
N TYR A 42 -1.19 2.54 7.76
CA TYR A 42 -0.18 3.61 7.81
C TYR A 42 -0.48 4.73 6.83
N ALA A 43 -0.87 4.41 5.59
CA ALA A 43 -1.22 5.41 4.60
C ALA A 43 -2.39 6.29 5.08
N LEU A 44 -3.43 5.67 5.65
CA LEU A 44 -4.54 6.40 6.25
C LEU A 44 -4.07 7.29 7.41
N ALA A 45 -3.27 6.75 8.33
CA ALA A 45 -2.75 7.50 9.46
C ALA A 45 -1.95 8.74 9.02
N VAL A 46 -1.09 8.60 8.01
CA VAL A 46 -0.32 9.72 7.43
C VAL A 46 -1.25 10.78 6.84
N CYS A 47 -2.24 10.39 6.05
CA CYS A 47 -3.20 11.33 5.44
C CYS A 47 -3.99 12.10 6.51
N VAL A 48 -4.50 11.39 7.52
CA VAL A 48 -5.27 11.98 8.62
C VAL A 48 -4.40 12.94 9.44
N ALA A 49 -3.22 12.50 9.86
CA ALA A 49 -2.28 13.32 10.61
C ALA A 49 -1.88 14.59 9.82
N GLY A 50 -1.59 14.45 8.53
CA GLY A 50 -1.29 15.56 7.63
C GLY A 50 -2.43 16.57 7.55
N ARG A 51 -3.68 16.10 7.41
CA ARG A 51 -4.87 16.97 7.36
C ARG A 51 -5.05 17.78 8.64
N PHE A 52 -4.87 17.14 9.80
CA PHE A 52 -4.97 17.81 11.11
C PHE A 52 -3.84 18.78 11.35
N ALA A 53 -2.60 18.41 11.03
CA ALA A 53 -1.44 19.28 11.13
C ALA A 53 -1.62 20.54 10.26
N TYR A 54 -2.03 20.36 9.00
CA TYR A 54 -2.32 21.47 8.09
C TYR A 54 -3.41 22.40 8.64
N GLY A 55 -4.51 21.84 9.15
CA GLY A 55 -5.58 22.62 9.77
C GLY A 55 -5.14 23.35 11.04
N ALA A 56 -4.26 22.76 11.84
CA ALA A 56 -3.70 23.41 13.03
C ALA A 56 -2.78 24.57 12.66
N ILE A 57 -1.90 24.39 11.66
CA ILE A 57 -1.01 25.44 11.17
C ILE A 57 -1.82 26.62 10.63
N ARG A 58 -2.80 26.37 9.76
CA ARG A 58 -3.65 27.44 9.21
C ARG A 58 -4.41 28.23 10.27
N ARG A 59 -4.96 27.55 11.29
CA ARG A 59 -5.69 28.22 12.37
C ARG A 59 -4.77 29.16 13.17
N ARG A 60 -3.54 28.74 13.47
CA ARG A 60 -2.56 29.59 14.15
C ARG A 60 -2.21 30.84 13.34
N THR A 61 -2.05 30.70 12.03
CA THR A 61 -1.75 31.85 11.15
C THR A 61 -2.91 32.85 11.10
N ALA A 62 -4.15 32.38 11.07
CA ALA A 62 -5.33 33.24 11.05
C ALA A 62 -5.53 34.00 12.38
N ASP A 63 -5.21 33.37 13.51
CA ASP A 63 -5.34 33.97 14.84
C ASP A 63 -4.32 35.09 15.08
N THR A 64 -3.08 34.91 14.61
CA THR A 64 -2.02 35.93 14.65
C THR A 64 -2.36 37.20 13.82
N GLY A 65 -3.25 37.10 12.83
CA GLY A 65 -3.70 38.23 12.02
C GLY A 65 -4.83 39.04 12.67
N ARG A 66 -5.63 38.44 13.56
CA ARG A 66 -6.82 39.07 14.17
C ARG A 66 -6.51 39.93 15.39
N GLY A 67 -5.35 39.74 16.04
CA GLY A 67 -4.93 40.52 17.22
C GLY A 67 -4.22 41.85 16.91
N ARG A 68 -4.28 42.34 15.67
CA ARG A 68 -3.59 43.58 15.23
C ARG A 68 -4.54 44.71 14.76
N GLU A 69 -5.85 44.54 14.92
CA GLU A 69 -6.85 45.57 14.61
C GLU A 69 -7.41 46.21 15.88
#